data_AF-A0A9P7F891-F1
#
_entry.id   AF-A0A9P7F891-F1
#
_cell.length_a   1.000
_cell.length_b   1.000
_cell.length_c   1.000
_cell.angle_alpha   90.00
_cell.angle_beta   90.00
_cell.angle_gamma   90.00
#
_symmetry.space_group_name_H-M   'P 1'
#
loop_
_entity.id
_entity.type
_entity.pdbx_description
1 polymer ?
#
loop_
_entity_poly.entity_id
_entity_poly.type
_entity_poly.pdbx_seq_one_letter_code
_entity_poly.pdbx_strand_id
1 'polypeptide(L)'
;MSQAEDNVRPGALSQTPQPATASSQAPQPAAASSIAVPTSENARQQRRIADLEEKLQVLEAGQAVKKSIEDLISENDRRCNNDDDDNVTVESIFYFFRLTRVTYRFVDSQDHLQLGYIVLNNVLPWFHRKASDMEYDDYTHMLKMLRQGADGARGDDTSKLKSLVPEWVNHDFKPDPPVDPKDKFCRGFTNDTCGRLLCPSDVRAGIRDRVDGHVVTEMSWPAFLYAGYTADQNNFEEGLFKSKLLVQAFKAHRFLSYLCIKSL
;
A
#
# COMPACT_ATOMS: atom_id res chain seq x y z
N MET A 1 -14.11 29.96 47.29
CA MET A 1 -13.92 29.00 48.39
C MET A 1 -12.70 28.17 48.01
N SER A 2 -11.51 28.60 48.43
CA SER A 2 -10.79 28.17 49.66
C SER A 2 -10.16 26.78 49.47
N GLN A 3 -8.85 26.75 49.20
CA GLN A 3 -7.77 26.19 50.05
C GLN A 3 -7.40 24.75 49.61
N ALA A 4 -6.16 24.38 49.24
CA ALA A 4 -4.82 24.59 49.81
C ALA A 4 -4.49 23.67 51.01
N GLU A 5 -3.33 22.98 50.89
CA GLU A 5 -2.41 22.48 51.94
C GLU A 5 -2.88 21.23 52.72
N ASP A 6 -2.08 20.27 53.19
CA ASP A 6 -0.65 20.13 53.58
C ASP A 6 -0.28 18.62 53.49
N ASN A 7 0.91 18.13 53.06
CA ASN A 7 2.28 18.29 53.57
C ASN A 7 2.59 17.52 54.88
N VAL A 8 3.35 16.41 54.83
CA VAL A 8 4.27 15.99 55.91
C VAL A 8 5.53 15.30 55.35
N ARG A 9 6.63 16.05 55.51
CA ARG A 9 8.10 15.85 55.52
C ARG A 9 8.62 14.74 56.50
N PRO A 10 9.94 14.62 56.84
CA PRO A 10 11.19 14.54 56.06
C PRO A 10 12.28 13.59 56.68
N GLY A 11 13.45 13.52 56.04
CA GLY A 11 14.76 13.24 56.68
C GLY A 11 15.84 13.04 55.60
N ALA A 12 16.74 13.97 55.25
CA ALA A 12 17.84 14.61 56.00
C ALA A 12 18.81 13.53 56.58
N LEU A 13 20.12 13.45 56.30
CA LEU A 13 21.14 14.46 55.93
C LEU A 13 22.35 13.85 55.20
N SER A 14 23.00 14.72 54.40
CA SER A 14 24.42 14.92 54.06
C SER A 14 25.53 14.14 54.79
N GLN A 15 26.59 13.73 54.07
CA GLN A 15 27.91 14.43 54.05
C GLN A 15 28.97 13.73 53.14
N THR A 16 29.84 14.56 52.56
CA THR A 16 31.01 14.34 51.67
C THR A 16 32.32 14.02 52.45
N PRO A 17 33.57 14.12 51.91
CA PRO A 17 34.32 13.03 51.25
C PRO A 17 35.78 12.78 51.79
N GLN A 18 36.38 11.63 51.40
CA GLN A 18 37.84 11.31 51.30
C GLN A 18 38.70 11.30 52.60
N PRO A 19 39.87 10.59 52.68
CA PRO A 19 40.96 10.54 51.69
C PRO A 19 41.77 9.22 51.54
N ALA A 20 42.83 9.34 50.74
CA ALA A 20 43.75 8.39 50.14
C ALA A 20 44.48 7.37 51.05
N THR A 21 44.89 6.25 50.45
CA THR A 21 46.08 5.48 50.85
C THR A 21 46.82 4.98 49.61
N ALA A 22 48.12 5.24 49.59
CA ALA A 22 49.09 4.76 48.62
C ALA A 22 49.54 3.33 48.97
N SER A 23 49.90 2.52 47.97
CA SER A 23 50.78 1.37 48.18
C SER A 23 51.66 1.12 46.96
N SER A 24 52.96 1.03 47.24
CA SER A 24 54.06 0.71 46.32
C SER A 24 54.07 -0.76 45.91
N GLN A 25 54.45 -1.05 44.66
CA GLN A 25 55.23 -2.26 44.37
C GLN A 25 56.09 -2.10 43.10
N ALA A 26 57.33 -2.56 43.24
CA ALA A 26 58.48 -2.40 42.35
C ALA A 26 58.51 -3.45 41.20
N PRO A 27 59.44 -3.35 40.22
CA PRO A 27 59.28 -3.85 38.84
C PRO A 27 60.07 -5.12 38.52
N GLN A 28 59.57 -6.01 37.63
CA GLN A 28 60.31 -6.98 36.79
C GLN A 28 59.37 -7.59 35.70
N PRO A 29 59.87 -8.30 34.67
CA PRO A 29 60.84 -7.92 33.64
C PRO A 29 60.24 -7.99 32.21
N ALA A 30 60.95 -7.41 31.24
CA ALA A 30 60.59 -7.38 29.83
C ALA A 30 60.39 -8.78 29.22
N ALA A 31 59.16 -9.07 28.77
CA ALA A 31 58.88 -10.14 27.82
C ALA A 31 58.93 -9.54 26.40
N ALA A 32 59.91 -9.98 25.63
CA ALA A 32 60.06 -9.64 24.22
C ALA A 32 58.83 -10.14 23.43
N SER A 33 57.97 -9.21 23.03
CA SER A 33 56.96 -9.45 22.00
C SER A 33 57.69 -9.54 20.65
N SER A 34 57.82 -10.76 20.12
CA SER A 34 58.30 -10.94 18.75
C SER A 34 57.22 -10.39 17.80
N ILE A 35 57.46 -9.21 17.26
CA ILE A 35 56.69 -8.64 16.16
C ILE A 35 56.95 -9.55 14.94
N ALA A 36 56.07 -10.52 14.72
CA ALA A 36 56.09 -11.36 13.54
C ALA A 36 55.73 -10.49 12.34
N VAL A 37 56.74 -10.18 11.51
CA VAL A 37 56.58 -9.46 10.26
C VAL A 37 55.62 -10.28 9.37
N PRO A 38 54.49 -9.71 8.91
CA PRO A 38 53.57 -10.42 8.04
C PRO A 38 54.29 -10.78 6.74
N THR A 39 54.43 -12.08 6.47
CA THR A 39 54.93 -12.59 5.20
C THR A 39 54.01 -12.11 4.07
N SER A 40 54.55 -11.89 2.87
CA SER A 40 53.79 -11.32 1.74
C SER A 40 52.55 -12.14 1.34
N GLU A 41 52.52 -13.42 1.74
CA GLU A 41 51.43 -14.35 1.54
C GLU A 41 50.26 -14.09 2.51
N ASN A 42 50.55 -13.76 3.76
CA ASN A 42 49.55 -13.32 4.75
C ASN A 42 48.88 -12.02 4.32
N ALA A 43 49.66 -11.07 3.78
CA ALA A 43 49.12 -9.83 3.23
C ALA A 43 48.22 -10.07 1.99
N ARG A 44 48.54 -11.07 1.16
CA ARG A 44 47.69 -11.47 0.03
C ARG A 44 46.40 -12.16 0.48
N GLN A 45 46.46 -13.01 1.50
CA GLN A 45 45.27 -13.65 2.07
C GLN A 45 44.32 -12.64 2.70
N GLN A 46 44.83 -11.68 3.47
CA GLN A 46 44.01 -10.61 4.04
C GLN A 46 43.29 -9.77 2.96
N ARG A 47 43.96 -9.48 1.83
CA ARG A 47 43.31 -8.78 0.70
C ARG A 47 42.20 -9.60 0.05
N ARG A 48 42.37 -10.93 -0.07
CA ARG A 48 41.33 -11.82 -0.60
C ARG A 48 40.14 -11.96 0.34
N ILE A 49 40.39 -11.98 1.64
CA ILE A 49 39.33 -12.04 2.65
C ILE A 49 38.52 -10.75 2.61
N ALA A 50 39.17 -9.58 2.58
CA ALA A 50 38.48 -8.30 2.44
C ALA A 50 37.62 -8.20 1.17
N ASP A 51 38.13 -8.67 0.02
CA ASP A 51 37.38 -8.68 -1.26
C ASP A 51 36.17 -9.64 -1.22
N LEU A 52 36.27 -10.74 -0.45
CA LEU A 52 35.15 -11.68 -0.27
C LEU A 52 34.12 -11.15 0.73
N GLU A 53 34.54 -10.46 1.78
CA GLU A 53 33.65 -9.80 2.75
C GLU A 53 32.83 -8.68 2.08
N GLU A 54 33.47 -7.88 1.20
CA GLU A 54 32.80 -6.87 0.40
C GLU A 54 31.75 -7.49 -0.55
N LYS A 55 32.10 -8.58 -1.23
CA LYS A 55 31.15 -9.32 -2.09
C LYS A 55 29.99 -9.95 -1.31
N LEU A 56 30.25 -10.42 -0.08
CA LEU A 56 29.22 -10.96 0.79
C LEU A 56 28.23 -9.86 1.21
N GLN A 57 28.74 -8.69 1.60
CA GLN A 57 27.90 -7.53 1.94
C GLN A 57 27.00 -7.09 0.79
N VAL A 58 27.52 -7.07 -0.44
CA VAL A 58 26.73 -6.74 -1.64
C VAL A 58 25.64 -7.78 -1.90
N LEU A 59 25.94 -9.07 -1.69
CA LEU A 59 24.96 -10.15 -1.86
C LEU A 59 23.87 -10.13 -0.77
N GLU A 60 24.24 -9.86 0.48
CA GLU A 60 23.30 -9.72 1.59
C GLU A 60 22.37 -8.51 1.38
N ALA A 61 22.91 -7.37 0.93
CA ALA A 61 22.11 -6.21 0.55
C ALA A 61 21.15 -6.55 -0.60
N GLY A 62 21.61 -7.28 -1.62
CA GLY A 62 20.76 -7.76 -2.72
C GLY A 62 19.62 -8.68 -2.27
N GLN A 63 19.88 -9.57 -1.29
CA GLN A 63 18.85 -10.43 -0.70
C GLN A 63 17.85 -9.65 0.16
N ALA A 64 18.32 -8.64 0.90
CA ALA A 64 17.45 -7.77 1.69
C ALA A 64 16.49 -6.96 0.80
N VAL A 65 16.99 -6.44 -0.32
CA VAL A 65 16.16 -5.76 -1.34
C VAL A 65 15.10 -6.70 -1.91
N LYS A 66 15.48 -7.93 -2.26
CA LYS A 66 14.53 -8.93 -2.76
C LYS A 66 13.41 -9.18 -1.74
N LYS A 67 13.76 -9.36 -0.47
CA LYS A 67 12.80 -9.59 0.62
C LYS A 67 11.88 -8.38 0.87
N SER A 68 12.41 -7.15 0.86
CA SER A 68 11.60 -5.94 1.05
C SER A 68 10.59 -5.74 -0.09
N ILE A 69 10.95 -6.14 -1.30
CA ILE A 69 10.08 -6.09 -2.47
C ILE A 69 9.00 -7.20 -2.37
N GLU A 70 9.39 -8.42 -1.97
CA GLU A 70 8.45 -9.51 -1.67
C GLU A 70 7.43 -9.11 -0.60
N ASP A 71 7.85 -8.43 0.47
CA ASP A 71 6.97 -7.95 1.53
C ASP A 71 5.96 -6.90 1.04
N LEU A 72 6.41 -5.97 0.17
CA LEU A 72 5.55 -4.93 -0.40
C LEU A 72 4.46 -5.52 -1.30
N ILE A 73 4.81 -6.56 -2.07
CA ILE A 73 3.86 -7.23 -2.96
C ILE A 73 2.98 -8.18 -2.19
N SER A 74 3.52 -8.97 -1.27
CA SER A 74 2.70 -9.86 -0.42
C SER A 74 1.64 -9.06 0.33
N GLU A 75 1.97 -7.85 0.78
CA GLU A 75 1.00 -6.95 1.42
C GLU A 75 0.04 -6.28 0.41
N ASN A 76 0.41 -6.13 -0.86
CA ASN A 76 -0.49 -5.68 -1.93
C ASN A 76 -1.44 -6.83 -2.35
N ASP A 77 -0.91 -8.01 -2.59
CA ASP A 77 -1.64 -9.24 -2.90
C ASP A 77 -2.55 -9.64 -1.75
N ARG A 78 -2.14 -9.52 -0.47
CA ARG A 78 -3.03 -9.70 0.68
C ARG A 78 -4.17 -8.67 0.74
N ARG A 79 -3.98 -7.49 0.15
CA ARG A 79 -5.04 -6.47 0.03
C ARG A 79 -5.96 -6.75 -1.16
N CYS A 80 -5.45 -7.37 -2.24
CA CYS A 80 -6.22 -7.82 -3.40
C CYS A 80 -6.98 -9.14 -3.15
N ASN A 81 -6.39 -10.09 -2.43
CA ASN A 81 -6.94 -11.41 -2.10
C ASN A 81 -7.85 -11.39 -0.86
N ASN A 82 -8.42 -10.23 -0.47
CA ASN A 82 -9.60 -10.26 0.42
C ASN A 82 -10.89 -10.50 -0.37
N ASP A 83 -10.80 -10.56 -1.70
CA ASP A 83 -11.83 -11.14 -2.55
C ASP A 83 -11.27 -12.49 -3.04
N ASP A 84 -11.72 -13.58 -2.42
CA ASP A 84 -11.52 -14.93 -2.92
C ASP A 84 -12.24 -15.04 -4.27
N ASP A 85 -11.54 -14.76 -5.37
CA ASP A 85 -11.85 -15.36 -6.67
C ASP A 85 -10.62 -15.32 -7.58
N ASP A 86 -10.00 -16.48 -7.75
CA ASP A 86 -8.94 -16.76 -8.72
C ASP A 86 -9.50 -16.67 -10.15
N ASN A 87 -9.83 -15.47 -10.62
CA ASN A 87 -9.94 -15.19 -12.04
C ASN A 87 -9.93 -13.68 -12.34
N VAL A 88 -8.79 -13.02 -12.10
CA VAL A 88 -8.48 -11.82 -12.89
C VAL A 88 -8.30 -12.29 -14.33
N THR A 89 -9.40 -12.30 -15.08
CA THR A 89 -9.42 -12.72 -16.48
C THR A 89 -8.35 -11.93 -17.23
N VAL A 90 -7.41 -12.69 -17.79
CA VAL A 90 -6.23 -12.25 -18.53
C VAL A 90 -6.56 -11.14 -19.55
N GLU A 91 -7.81 -11.13 -20.05
CA GLU A 91 -8.43 -10.13 -20.92
C GLU A 91 -8.41 -8.68 -20.39
N SER A 92 -8.68 -8.44 -19.10
CA SER A 92 -8.79 -7.07 -18.56
C SER A 92 -7.42 -6.36 -18.49
N ILE A 93 -6.38 -7.12 -18.12
CA ILE A 93 -4.98 -6.67 -18.16
C ILE A 93 -4.52 -6.56 -19.62
N PHE A 94 -4.92 -7.51 -20.49
CA PHE A 94 -4.62 -7.46 -21.92
C PHE A 94 -5.19 -6.20 -22.60
N TYR A 95 -6.38 -5.73 -22.20
CA TYR A 95 -6.98 -4.54 -22.81
C TYR A 95 -6.23 -3.25 -22.43
N PHE A 96 -5.74 -3.15 -21.20
CA PHE A 96 -4.87 -2.04 -20.77
C PHE A 96 -3.52 -2.06 -21.49
N PHE A 97 -2.93 -3.26 -21.66
CA PHE A 97 -1.63 -3.45 -22.30
C PHE A 97 -1.66 -3.43 -23.84
N ARG A 98 -2.80 -3.74 -24.47
CA ARG A 98 -3.02 -3.62 -25.91
C ARG A 98 -2.99 -2.16 -26.37
N LEU A 99 -3.29 -1.22 -25.47
CA LEU A 99 -3.10 0.21 -25.72
C LEU A 99 -1.61 0.63 -25.74
N THR A 100 -0.73 -0.11 -25.06
CA THR A 100 0.71 0.18 -24.93
C THR A 100 1.63 -0.73 -25.76
N ARG A 101 1.08 -1.61 -26.61
CA ARG A 101 1.83 -2.54 -27.50
C ARG A 101 2.83 -3.44 -26.75
N VAL A 102 2.50 -3.90 -25.55
CA VAL A 102 3.35 -4.82 -24.80
C VAL A 102 2.54 -6.08 -24.47
N THR A 103 2.85 -7.21 -25.10
CA THR A 103 2.21 -8.50 -24.84
C THR A 103 3.15 -9.37 -23.99
N TYR A 104 2.74 -9.68 -22.76
CA TYR A 104 3.41 -10.69 -21.92
C TYR A 104 2.42 -11.82 -21.58
N ARG A 105 2.92 -13.05 -21.53
CA ARG A 105 2.20 -14.27 -21.18
C ARG A 105 2.55 -14.60 -19.72
N PHE A 106 1.55 -14.66 -18.84
CA PHE A 106 1.72 -14.88 -17.39
C PHE A 106 1.99 -16.35 -17.09
N VAL A 107 3.04 -16.65 -16.30
CA VAL A 107 3.33 -18.02 -15.84
C VAL A 107 3.67 -18.11 -14.34
N ASP A 108 4.03 -17.01 -13.65
CA ASP A 108 4.34 -17.08 -12.19
C ASP A 108 4.14 -15.74 -11.44
N SER A 109 4.02 -15.81 -10.10
CA SER A 109 4.03 -14.69 -9.14
C SER A 109 5.21 -13.72 -9.32
N GLN A 110 6.36 -14.24 -9.75
CA GLN A 110 7.55 -13.45 -10.07
C GLN A 110 7.33 -12.54 -11.29
N ASP A 111 6.45 -12.92 -12.21
CA ASP A 111 6.10 -12.11 -13.39
C ASP A 111 5.29 -10.87 -12.98
N HIS A 112 4.44 -10.98 -11.95
CA HIS A 112 3.62 -9.86 -11.49
C HIS A 112 4.48 -8.75 -10.84
N LEU A 113 5.46 -9.14 -10.03
CA LEU A 113 6.46 -8.23 -9.48
C LEU A 113 7.24 -7.53 -10.59
N GLN A 114 7.78 -8.31 -11.51
CA GLN A 114 8.58 -7.76 -12.60
C GLN A 114 7.75 -6.82 -13.47
N LEU A 115 6.47 -7.13 -13.70
CA LEU A 115 5.54 -6.26 -14.41
C LEU A 115 5.27 -4.97 -13.65
N GLY A 116 5.00 -5.05 -12.34
CA GLY A 116 4.81 -3.88 -11.48
C GLY A 116 6.02 -2.95 -11.51
N TYR A 117 7.22 -3.51 -11.46
CA TYR A 117 8.47 -2.77 -11.59
C TYR A 117 8.64 -2.11 -12.98
N ILE A 118 8.32 -2.82 -14.07
CA ILE A 118 8.35 -2.26 -15.43
C ILE A 118 7.37 -1.10 -15.56
N VAL A 119 6.12 -1.28 -15.09
CA VAL A 119 5.09 -0.24 -15.11
C VAL A 119 5.53 0.97 -14.28
N LEU A 120 6.07 0.74 -13.08
CA LEU A 120 6.57 1.81 -12.22
C LEU A 120 7.67 2.62 -12.92
N ASN A 121 8.62 1.96 -13.58
CA ASN A 121 9.68 2.65 -14.33
C ASN A 121 9.18 3.38 -15.57
N ASN A 122 8.12 2.89 -16.21
CA ASN A 122 7.48 3.61 -17.31
C ASN A 122 6.76 4.88 -16.82
N VAL A 123 6.15 4.84 -15.63
CA VAL A 123 5.47 5.98 -15.01
C VAL A 123 6.48 6.98 -14.42
N LEU A 124 7.57 6.47 -13.84
CA LEU A 124 8.64 7.23 -13.21
C LEU A 124 9.99 6.90 -13.89
N PRO A 125 10.31 7.49 -15.05
CA PRO A 125 11.54 7.15 -15.80
C PRO A 125 12.84 7.42 -15.03
N TRP A 126 12.79 8.27 -14.01
CA TRP A 126 13.92 8.56 -13.12
C TRP A 126 14.12 7.52 -12.02
N PHE A 127 13.11 6.67 -11.75
CA PHE A 127 13.08 5.77 -10.59
C PHE A 127 14.21 4.76 -10.64
N HIS A 128 14.38 4.01 -11.74
CA HIS A 128 15.46 3.00 -11.86
C HIS A 128 16.83 3.60 -11.55
N ARG A 129 17.18 4.70 -12.23
CA ARG A 129 18.46 5.37 -12.06
C ARG A 129 18.67 5.82 -10.62
N LYS A 130 17.67 6.50 -10.05
CA LYS A 130 17.75 7.02 -8.69
C LYS A 130 17.82 5.90 -7.65
N ALA A 131 17.08 4.81 -7.85
CA ALA A 131 17.11 3.64 -6.98
C ALA A 131 18.47 2.92 -7.01
N SER A 132 19.12 2.83 -8.17
CA SER A 132 20.45 2.20 -8.30
C SER A 132 21.58 3.00 -7.66
N ASP A 133 21.43 4.32 -7.57
CA ASP A 133 22.45 5.22 -7.02
C ASP A 133 22.31 5.43 -5.50
N MET A 134 21.27 4.88 -4.86
CA MET A 134 20.94 5.13 -3.44
C MET A 134 21.42 4.02 -2.49
N GLU A 135 21.78 4.42 -1.28
CA GLU A 135 22.04 3.49 -0.18
C GLU A 135 20.74 2.79 0.27
N TYR A 136 20.88 1.62 0.87
CA TYR A 136 19.76 0.76 1.27
C TYR A 136 18.71 1.46 2.15
N ASP A 137 19.15 2.24 3.14
CA ASP A 137 18.24 2.93 4.06
C ASP A 137 17.45 4.04 3.36
N ASP A 138 18.13 4.82 2.50
CA ASP A 138 17.51 5.87 1.70
C ASP A 138 16.54 5.28 0.67
N TYR A 139 16.91 4.16 0.03
CA TYR A 139 16.04 3.43 -0.90
C TYR A 139 14.77 2.93 -0.19
N THR A 140 14.93 2.30 0.98
CA THR A 140 13.82 1.83 1.80
C THR A 140 12.92 2.98 2.25
N HIS A 141 13.51 4.13 2.61
CA HIS A 141 12.76 5.32 2.96
C HIS A 141 11.97 5.87 1.76
N MET A 142 12.56 5.92 0.56
CA MET A 142 11.88 6.33 -0.67
C MET A 142 10.69 5.44 -0.99
N LEU A 143 10.83 4.11 -0.89
CA LEU A 143 9.73 3.18 -1.09
C LEU A 143 8.58 3.40 -0.09
N LYS A 144 8.90 3.67 1.18
CA LYS A 144 7.90 4.02 2.20
C LYS A 144 7.14 5.29 1.81
N MET A 145 7.84 6.32 1.34
CA MET A 145 7.21 7.57 0.89
C MET A 145 6.33 7.36 -0.34
N LEU A 146 6.76 6.56 -1.32
CA LEU A 146 5.95 6.20 -2.49
C LEU A 146 4.66 5.48 -2.09
N ARG A 147 4.77 4.50 -1.18
CA ARG A 147 3.60 3.79 -0.65
C ARG A 147 2.65 4.73 0.09
N GLN A 148 3.18 5.62 0.92
CA GLN A 148 2.38 6.61 1.64
C GLN A 148 1.68 7.57 0.67
N GLY A 149 2.36 8.01 -0.39
CA GLY A 149 1.77 8.83 -1.45
C GLY A 149 0.66 8.10 -2.20
N ALA A 150 0.85 6.82 -2.53
CA ALA A 150 -0.17 5.99 -3.17
C ALA A 150 -1.41 5.79 -2.28
N ASP A 151 -1.20 5.48 -1.00
CA ASP A 151 -2.29 5.36 -0.02
C ASP A 151 -3.01 6.71 0.19
N GLY A 152 -2.28 7.83 0.19
CA GLY A 152 -2.83 9.17 0.25
C GLY A 152 -3.70 9.50 -0.95
N ALA A 153 -3.20 9.27 -2.17
CA ALA A 153 -3.95 9.48 -3.41
C ALA A 153 -5.25 8.67 -3.43
N ARG A 154 -5.19 7.39 -3.03
CA ARG A 154 -6.37 6.52 -2.93
C ARG A 154 -7.36 7.03 -1.87
N GLY A 155 -6.86 7.52 -0.75
CA GLY A 155 -7.66 8.13 0.31
C GLY A 155 -8.41 9.37 -0.18
N ASP A 156 -7.74 10.23 -0.93
CA ASP A 156 -8.31 11.43 -1.55
C ASP A 156 -9.36 11.07 -2.62
N ASP A 157 -9.05 10.10 -3.49
CA ASP A 157 -9.96 9.56 -4.50
C ASP A 157 -11.27 9.05 -3.86
N THR A 158 -11.14 8.20 -2.85
CA THR A 158 -12.29 7.64 -2.12
C THR A 158 -13.08 8.72 -1.40
N SER A 159 -12.40 9.72 -0.83
CA SER A 159 -13.04 10.82 -0.12
C SER A 159 -13.82 11.74 -1.05
N LYS A 160 -13.30 12.01 -2.24
CA LYS A 160 -13.99 12.83 -3.24
C LYS A 160 -15.17 12.11 -3.89
N LEU A 161 -15.04 10.81 -4.15
CA LEU A 161 -16.16 10.02 -4.68
C LEU A 161 -17.39 10.03 -3.74
N LYS A 162 -17.17 10.11 -2.42
CA LYS A 162 -18.26 10.20 -1.43
C LYS A 162 -19.16 11.43 -1.62
N SER A 163 -18.65 12.55 -2.12
CA SER A 163 -19.47 13.74 -2.42
C SER A 163 -19.95 13.77 -3.86
N LEU A 164 -19.10 13.36 -4.81
CA LEU A 164 -19.42 13.39 -6.24
C LEU A 164 -20.53 12.41 -6.64
N VAL A 165 -20.54 11.19 -6.08
CA VAL A 165 -21.55 10.18 -6.44
C VAL A 165 -22.98 10.66 -6.12
N PRO A 166 -23.29 11.18 -4.91
CA PRO A 166 -24.57 11.80 -4.63
C PRO A 166 -24.94 12.95 -5.57
N GLU A 167 -23.98 13.82 -5.90
CA GLU A 167 -24.21 14.93 -6.83
C GLU A 167 -24.60 14.42 -8.22
N TRP A 168 -23.92 13.38 -8.73
CA TRP A 168 -24.27 12.74 -10.00
C TRP A 168 -25.63 12.05 -9.93
N VAL A 169 -25.93 11.36 -8.83
CA VAL A 169 -27.24 10.72 -8.63
C VAL A 169 -28.36 11.78 -8.60
N ASN A 170 -28.16 12.88 -7.89
CA ASN A 170 -29.13 13.97 -7.82
C ASN A 170 -29.36 14.63 -9.18
N HIS A 171 -28.29 14.83 -9.95
CA HIS A 171 -28.37 15.42 -11.28
C HIS A 171 -29.08 14.52 -12.29
N ASP A 172 -28.69 13.24 -12.35
CA ASP A 172 -29.12 12.33 -13.42
C ASP A 172 -30.48 11.67 -13.13
N PHE A 173 -30.80 11.40 -11.87
CA PHE A 173 -32.00 10.63 -11.49
C PHE A 173 -33.04 11.43 -10.73
N LYS A 174 -32.67 12.59 -10.18
CA LYS A 174 -33.56 13.49 -9.42
C LYS A 174 -34.40 12.74 -8.35
N PRO A 175 -33.74 12.07 -7.40
CA PRO A 175 -34.43 11.33 -6.34
C PRO A 175 -35.27 12.27 -5.47
N ASP A 176 -36.39 11.76 -4.96
CA ASP A 176 -37.25 12.43 -3.99
C ASP A 176 -37.32 11.59 -2.71
N PRO A 177 -36.74 12.02 -1.57
CA PRO A 177 -35.97 13.26 -1.39
C PRO A 177 -34.57 13.20 -2.04
N PRO A 178 -33.95 14.36 -2.33
CA PRO A 178 -32.58 14.44 -2.83
C PRO A 178 -31.56 13.79 -1.88
N VAL A 179 -30.53 13.17 -2.44
CA VAL A 179 -29.47 12.51 -1.66
C VAL A 179 -28.49 13.56 -1.14
N ASP A 180 -28.43 13.76 0.17
CA ASP A 180 -27.49 14.72 0.76
C ASP A 180 -26.04 14.17 0.74
N PRO A 181 -25.07 14.87 0.10
CA PRO A 181 -23.65 14.49 0.07
C PRO A 181 -22.92 14.56 1.43
N LYS A 182 -23.57 15.04 2.50
CA LYS A 182 -23.03 15.02 3.87
C LYS A 182 -23.68 13.99 4.77
N ASP A 183 -24.96 13.66 4.54
CA ASP A 183 -25.65 12.64 5.32
C ASP A 183 -25.39 11.24 4.76
N LYS A 184 -24.98 10.31 5.63
CA LYS A 184 -24.74 8.90 5.28
C LYS A 184 -26.02 8.07 5.41
N PHE A 185 -26.96 8.46 6.27
CA PHE A 185 -28.13 7.67 6.61
C PHE A 185 -29.20 7.69 5.52
N CYS A 186 -29.32 8.81 4.80
CA CYS A 186 -30.25 8.97 3.69
C CYS A 186 -29.75 8.41 2.34
N ARG A 187 -28.68 7.61 2.33
CA ARG A 187 -28.14 6.98 1.10
C ARG A 187 -28.30 5.46 1.13
N GLY A 188 -28.00 4.83 0.00
CA GLY A 188 -28.07 3.37 -0.11
C GLY A 188 -29.51 2.89 -0.21
N PHE A 189 -29.86 1.82 0.50
CA PHE A 189 -31.20 1.20 0.43
C PHE A 189 -32.33 2.03 1.04
N THR A 190 -32.02 3.04 1.87
CA THR A 190 -33.02 3.96 2.43
C THR A 190 -33.64 4.85 1.36
N ASN A 191 -32.87 5.19 0.32
CA ASN A 191 -33.35 6.01 -0.80
C ASN A 191 -33.77 5.10 -1.96
N ASP A 192 -34.97 5.28 -2.49
CA ASP A 192 -35.51 4.40 -3.54
C ASP A 192 -34.64 4.36 -4.80
N THR A 193 -34.06 5.49 -5.18
CA THR A 193 -33.20 5.58 -6.37
C THR A 193 -31.84 4.91 -6.14
N CYS A 194 -31.19 5.19 -5.01
CA CYS A 194 -29.93 4.54 -4.66
C CYS A 194 -30.12 3.03 -4.42
N GLY A 195 -31.21 2.63 -3.77
CA GLY A 195 -31.58 1.24 -3.57
C GLY A 195 -31.80 0.53 -4.90
N ARG A 196 -32.49 1.15 -5.87
CA ARG A 196 -32.65 0.61 -7.23
C ARG A 196 -31.32 0.42 -7.96
N LEU A 197 -30.35 1.31 -7.76
CA LEU A 197 -29.02 1.23 -8.37
C LEU A 197 -28.14 0.16 -7.73
N LEU A 198 -28.21 0.00 -6.42
CA LEU A 198 -27.43 -1.00 -5.68
C LEU A 198 -28.03 -2.40 -5.75
N CYS A 199 -29.34 -2.50 -5.89
CA CYS A 199 -30.02 -3.77 -5.98
C CYS A 199 -29.72 -4.44 -7.33
N PRO A 200 -29.31 -5.72 -7.34
CA PRO A 200 -29.22 -6.48 -8.58
C PRO A 200 -30.57 -6.50 -9.30
N SER A 201 -30.54 -6.57 -10.63
CA SER A 201 -31.73 -6.53 -11.50
C SER A 201 -32.80 -7.56 -11.12
N ASP A 202 -32.37 -8.70 -10.57
CA ASP A 202 -33.14 -9.93 -10.49
C ASP A 202 -33.92 -10.07 -9.17
N VAL A 203 -33.67 -9.19 -8.21
CA VAL A 203 -34.07 -9.37 -6.78
C VAL A 203 -34.68 -8.11 -6.17
N ARG A 204 -35.13 -7.17 -7.01
CA ARG A 204 -35.52 -5.79 -6.63
C ARG A 204 -36.58 -5.66 -5.54
N ALA A 205 -37.55 -6.57 -5.45
CA ALA A 205 -38.68 -6.42 -4.54
C ALA A 205 -38.42 -7.00 -3.14
N GLY A 206 -37.61 -8.05 -3.00
CA GLY A 206 -37.49 -8.77 -1.73
C GLY A 206 -36.31 -8.38 -0.83
N ILE A 207 -35.28 -7.71 -1.36
CA ILE A 207 -34.08 -7.36 -0.58
C ILE A 207 -34.36 -6.29 0.47
N ARG A 208 -35.17 -5.28 0.15
CA ARG A 208 -35.49 -4.19 1.08
C ARG A 208 -36.33 -4.68 2.27
N ASP A 209 -37.27 -5.58 2.01
CA ASP A 209 -38.19 -6.11 3.02
C ASP A 209 -37.67 -7.39 3.68
N ARG A 210 -36.43 -7.82 3.34
CA ARG A 210 -35.77 -9.05 3.83
C ARG A 210 -36.67 -10.28 3.67
N VAL A 211 -37.38 -10.37 2.55
CA VAL A 211 -38.28 -11.48 2.26
C VAL A 211 -37.45 -12.70 1.90
N ASP A 212 -37.66 -13.80 2.64
CA ASP A 212 -37.00 -15.08 2.37
C ASP A 212 -37.19 -15.51 0.90
N GLY A 213 -36.10 -15.98 0.28
CA GLY A 213 -36.08 -16.40 -1.13
C GLY A 213 -35.37 -15.46 -2.11
N HIS A 214 -34.94 -14.27 -1.66
CA HIS A 214 -34.19 -13.32 -2.49
C HIS A 214 -32.70 -13.33 -2.10
N VAL A 215 -32.02 -14.45 -2.38
CA VAL A 215 -30.59 -14.60 -2.09
C VAL A 215 -29.79 -13.92 -3.22
N VAL A 216 -28.95 -12.95 -2.84
CA VAL A 216 -27.96 -12.36 -3.74
C VAL A 216 -26.85 -13.39 -3.95
N THR A 217 -26.66 -13.83 -5.19
CA THR A 217 -25.56 -14.73 -5.57
C THR A 217 -24.33 -13.92 -5.96
N GLU A 218 -23.16 -14.57 -6.06
CA GLU A 218 -21.92 -13.96 -6.56
C GLU A 218 -22.07 -13.39 -7.98
N MET A 219 -22.97 -13.96 -8.78
CA MET A 219 -23.28 -13.51 -10.14
C MET A 219 -24.32 -12.36 -10.18
N SER A 220 -24.84 -11.94 -9.02
CA SER A 220 -25.86 -10.90 -8.91
C SER A 220 -25.23 -9.51 -8.86
N TRP A 221 -24.90 -8.97 -10.03
CA TRP A 221 -24.28 -7.66 -10.14
C TRP A 221 -25.26 -6.50 -9.86
N PRO A 222 -24.85 -5.48 -9.09
CA PRO A 222 -25.64 -4.26 -8.90
C PRO A 222 -26.01 -3.57 -10.22
N ALA A 223 -27.24 -3.05 -10.30
CA ALA A 223 -27.72 -2.38 -11.51
C ALA A 223 -26.85 -1.20 -11.96
N PHE A 224 -26.18 -0.50 -11.01
CA PHE A 224 -25.29 0.61 -11.34
C PHE A 224 -24.08 0.20 -12.19
N LEU A 225 -23.75 -1.08 -12.34
CA LEU A 225 -22.66 -1.54 -13.21
C LEU A 225 -23.08 -1.61 -14.68
N TYR A 226 -24.36 -1.73 -14.96
CA TYR A 226 -24.89 -1.94 -16.31
C TYR A 226 -25.11 -0.64 -17.07
N ALA A 227 -24.94 -0.70 -18.40
CA ALA A 227 -25.39 0.33 -19.31
C ALA A 227 -26.90 0.58 -19.12
N GLY A 228 -27.29 1.85 -18.97
CA GLY A 228 -28.70 2.20 -18.73
C GLY A 228 -29.28 1.74 -17.39
N TYR A 229 -28.48 1.14 -16.51
CA TYR A 229 -28.89 0.67 -15.18
C TYR A 229 -29.92 -0.48 -15.20
N THR A 230 -29.85 -1.29 -16.26
CA THR A 230 -30.72 -2.45 -16.51
C THR A 230 -29.86 -3.59 -17.05
N ALA A 231 -29.94 -4.77 -16.45
CA ALA A 231 -29.31 -5.97 -16.99
C ALA A 231 -30.26 -6.67 -17.98
N ASP A 232 -29.72 -7.32 -19.00
CA ASP A 232 -30.48 -8.25 -19.83
C ASP A 232 -30.49 -9.63 -19.15
N GLN A 233 -31.68 -10.13 -18.84
CA GLN A 233 -31.86 -11.44 -18.20
C GLN A 233 -31.37 -12.60 -19.07
N ASN A 234 -31.31 -12.40 -20.39
CA ASN A 234 -30.82 -13.41 -21.33
C ASN A 234 -29.29 -13.37 -21.46
N ASN A 235 -28.66 -12.26 -21.07
CA ASN A 235 -27.22 -12.05 -21.21
C ASN A 235 -26.70 -11.02 -20.18
N PHE A 236 -26.29 -11.50 -19.00
CA PHE A 236 -25.77 -10.65 -17.91
C PHE A 236 -24.42 -10.01 -18.19
N GLU A 237 -23.67 -10.45 -19.21
CA GLU A 237 -22.43 -9.78 -19.59
C GLU A 237 -22.70 -8.55 -20.47
N GLU A 238 -23.89 -8.50 -21.09
CA GLU A 238 -24.26 -7.40 -21.94
C GLU A 238 -24.47 -6.12 -21.12
N GLY A 239 -23.71 -5.09 -21.48
CA GLY A 239 -23.78 -3.81 -20.78
C GLY A 239 -23.07 -3.78 -19.43
N LEU A 240 -22.50 -4.89 -18.95
CA LEU A 240 -21.75 -4.92 -17.70
C LEU A 240 -20.51 -4.02 -17.76
N PHE A 241 -20.23 -3.30 -16.67
CA PHE A 241 -19.18 -2.28 -16.56
C PHE A 241 -19.25 -1.11 -17.56
N LYS A 242 -20.42 -0.84 -18.14
CA LYS A 242 -20.63 0.23 -19.13
C LYS A 242 -21.57 1.34 -18.65
N SER A 243 -21.85 1.40 -17.35
CA SER A 243 -22.71 2.46 -16.81
C SER A 243 -22.03 3.83 -16.83
N LYS A 244 -22.85 4.89 -16.93
CA LYS A 244 -22.38 6.28 -16.89
C LYS A 244 -21.71 6.60 -15.54
N LEU A 245 -22.30 6.15 -14.43
CA LEU A 245 -21.75 6.35 -13.08
C LEU A 245 -20.36 5.72 -12.92
N LEU A 246 -20.17 4.50 -13.42
CA LEU A 246 -18.89 3.80 -13.33
C LEU A 246 -17.81 4.52 -14.16
N VAL A 247 -18.16 4.94 -15.38
CA VAL A 247 -17.25 5.71 -16.25
C VAL A 247 -16.90 7.06 -15.62
N GLN A 248 -17.85 7.74 -14.97
CA GLN A 248 -17.60 9.00 -14.24
C GLN A 248 -16.69 8.78 -13.03
N ALA A 249 -16.92 7.71 -12.26
CA ALA A 249 -16.07 7.35 -11.12
C ALA A 249 -14.63 7.05 -11.57
N PHE A 250 -14.46 6.25 -12.62
CA PHE A 250 -13.14 5.93 -13.18
C PHE A 250 -12.40 7.19 -13.66
N LYS A 251 -13.10 8.10 -14.35
CA LYS A 251 -12.53 9.38 -14.78
C LYS A 251 -12.10 10.21 -13.57
N ALA A 252 -12.96 10.34 -12.56
CA ALA A 252 -12.65 11.11 -11.35
C ALA A 252 -11.39 10.56 -10.64
N HIS A 253 -11.27 9.23 -10.54
CA HIS A 253 -10.12 8.56 -9.93
C HIS A 253 -8.82 8.79 -10.74
N ARG A 254 -8.87 8.62 -12.07
CA ARG A 254 -7.67 8.77 -12.92
C ARG A 254 -7.06 10.17 -12.85
N PHE A 255 -7.87 11.23 -12.70
CA PHE A 255 -7.35 12.60 -12.67
C PHE A 255 -6.56 12.93 -11.40
N LEU A 256 -6.86 12.29 -10.28
CA LEU A 256 -6.30 12.63 -8.97
C LEU A 256 -5.10 11.76 -8.62
N SER A 257 -5.14 10.46 -8.91
CA SER A 257 -3.96 9.60 -8.73
C SER A 257 -2.79 10.04 -9.63
N TYR A 258 -3.06 10.51 -10.86
CA TYR A 258 -2.01 11.08 -11.74
C TYR A 258 -1.45 12.41 -11.24
N LEU A 259 -2.24 13.23 -10.54
CA LEU A 259 -1.79 14.52 -10.01
C LEU A 259 -0.86 14.31 -8.81
N CYS A 260 -1.18 13.33 -7.95
CA CYS A 260 -0.36 12.97 -6.78
C CYS A 260 0.98 12.34 -7.20
N ILE A 261 1.00 11.49 -8.22
CA ILE A 261 2.25 10.91 -8.76
C ILE A 261 3.15 12.00 -9.38
N LYS A 262 2.59 13.06 -9.97
CA LYS A 262 3.37 14.17 -10.55
C LYS A 262 3.89 15.18 -9.52
N SER A 263 3.38 15.18 -8.28
CA SER A 263 3.85 16.10 -7.22
C SER A 263 4.97 15.52 -6.36
N LEU A 264 5.36 14.26 -6.59
CA LEU A 264 6.53 13.60 -6.01
C LEU A 264 7.75 13.77 -6.93
#